data_AF-A0A6J1R1U9-F1
#
_entry.id   AF-A0A6J1R1U9-F1
#
_cell.length_a   1.000
_cell.length_b   1.000
_cell.length_c   1.000
_cell.angle_alpha   90.00
_cell.angle_beta   90.00
_cell.angle_gamma   90.00
#
_symmetry.space_group_name_H-M   'P 1'
#
loop_
_entity.id
_entity.type
_entity.pdbx_description
1 polymer ?
#
loop_
_entity_poly.entity_id
_entity_poly.type
_entity_poly.pdbx_seq_one_letter_code
_entity_poly.pdbx_strand_id
1 'polypeptide(L)'
;MRERIKTIKRCYKALQYEINKQEALKKISTLHYELKFKDTNHFSDRFLQTASIIKKNLTVFKSACDHVDIVTIILDFLHTIGVKFMFDDEYTFDEIIIICIMDFVCEEPEISSFLKAALINNSRLEQADNEYEVLISNCFYEMIVLEDSDLYAVISYLRITPSFLLKIKKIYVQESIKQKFVWLLKKYFQGFYTYTDLPISTFHTKKELYSFPSYLQSLYSINMVSIWSEDITAAKVLATTLRRDITFINAHFEFCPNITFSWKCLTSTFDFCQYFDMLKDKDENKIDPNKYTGLCYDLFYDGLWQKPVKDTYWIHNGNTYANATKEDVMLCVESSAEASKSWSILPFVSRKKVLENLASTLECNGKFLLADTVLKWLKSSNINNTLKCQDERLELTNFRGSKNVVQAHHHLFLLSLCEDSDCIRVLLF
;
A
#
# COMPACT_ATOMS: atom_id res chain seq x y z
N MET A 1 -29.10 24.27 -22.40
CA MET A 1 -28.08 23.20 -22.51
C MET A 1 -26.98 23.52 -23.55
N ARG A 2 -27.32 23.91 -24.79
CA ARG A 2 -26.33 24.29 -25.84
C ARG A 2 -25.40 25.45 -25.48
N GLU A 3 -25.94 26.51 -24.88
CA GLU A 3 -25.16 27.68 -24.44
C GLU A 3 -24.13 27.29 -23.37
N ARG A 4 -24.54 26.54 -22.35
CA ARG A 4 -23.66 26.02 -21.28
C ARG A 4 -22.52 25.15 -21.83
N ILE A 5 -22.81 24.27 -22.81
CA ILE A 5 -21.79 23.45 -23.49
C ILE A 5 -20.85 24.32 -24.34
N LYS A 6 -21.34 25.36 -25.01
CA LYS A 6 -20.51 26.33 -25.73
C LYS A 6 -19.61 27.11 -24.77
N THR A 7 -20.12 27.55 -23.62
CA THR A 7 -19.36 28.25 -22.59
C THR A 7 -18.28 27.36 -22.00
N ILE A 8 -18.61 26.12 -21.61
CA ILE A 8 -17.63 25.13 -21.13
C ILE A 8 -16.59 24.84 -22.20
N LYS A 9 -17.00 24.58 -23.46
CA LYS A 9 -16.05 24.39 -24.56
C LYS A 9 -15.17 25.62 -24.78
N ARG A 10 -15.69 26.83 -24.64
CA ARG A 10 -14.93 28.08 -24.76
C ARG A 10 -13.95 28.26 -23.61
N CYS A 11 -14.32 27.90 -22.38
CA CYS A 11 -13.41 27.85 -21.24
C CYS A 11 -12.29 26.82 -21.44
N TYR A 12 -12.60 25.61 -21.92
CA TYR A 12 -11.59 24.59 -22.24
C TYR A 12 -10.74 24.94 -23.47
N LYS A 13 -11.30 25.65 -24.47
CA LYS A 13 -10.54 26.15 -25.62
C LYS A 13 -9.64 27.34 -25.23
N ALA A 14 -10.05 28.13 -24.24
CA ALA A 14 -9.22 29.17 -23.62
C ALA A 14 -8.14 28.59 -22.69
N LEU A 15 -8.30 27.33 -22.24
CA LEU A 15 -7.23 26.52 -21.66
C LEU A 15 -6.28 25.92 -22.72
N GLN A 16 -6.40 26.28 -24.01
CA GLN A 16 -5.28 26.07 -24.95
C GLN A 16 -4.11 26.91 -24.42
N TYR A 17 -3.26 26.25 -23.64
CA TYR A 17 -2.05 26.86 -23.15
C TYR A 17 -1.24 27.39 -24.33
N GLU A 18 -0.71 28.58 -24.18
CA GLU A 18 0.04 29.30 -25.23
C GLU A 18 1.27 28.51 -25.72
N ILE A 19 1.69 27.49 -24.97
CA ILE A 19 2.85 26.65 -25.21
C ILE A 19 2.40 25.24 -25.58
N ASN A 20 2.93 24.69 -26.67
CA ASN A 20 2.65 23.31 -27.07
C ASN A 20 3.27 22.30 -26.07
N LYS A 21 2.71 21.09 -25.97
CA LYS A 21 3.15 20.06 -25.01
C LYS A 21 4.65 19.74 -25.11
N GLN A 22 5.19 19.53 -26.32
CA GLN A 22 6.62 19.22 -26.50
C GLN A 22 7.57 20.36 -26.10
N GLU A 23 7.20 21.60 -26.36
CA GLU A 23 7.95 22.78 -25.94
C GLU A 23 7.89 22.93 -24.42
N ALA A 24 6.73 22.65 -23.82
CA ALA A 24 6.58 22.66 -22.37
C ALA A 24 7.48 21.60 -21.71
N LEU A 25 7.51 20.37 -22.23
CA LEU A 25 8.37 19.29 -21.74
C LEU A 25 9.85 19.65 -21.83
N LYS A 26 10.29 20.24 -22.95
CA LYS A 26 11.67 20.74 -23.11
C LYS A 26 12.04 21.83 -22.12
N LYS A 27 11.08 22.70 -21.74
CA LYS A 27 11.31 23.71 -20.70
C LYS A 27 11.41 23.04 -19.33
N ILE A 28 10.53 22.10 -19.02
CA ILE A 28 10.54 21.37 -17.73
C ILE A 28 11.86 20.61 -17.54
N SER A 29 12.37 19.97 -18.59
CA SER A 29 13.61 19.19 -18.50
C SER A 29 14.84 20.03 -18.13
N THR A 30 14.82 21.35 -18.32
CA THR A 30 15.92 22.25 -17.92
C THR A 30 15.71 22.94 -16.57
N LEU A 31 14.50 22.88 -15.99
CA LEU A 31 14.20 23.55 -14.72
C LEU A 31 14.98 22.98 -13.53
N HIS A 32 15.51 21.76 -13.64
CA HIS A 32 16.34 21.18 -12.59
C HIS A 32 17.62 22.01 -12.32
N TYR A 33 18.12 22.78 -13.29
CA TYR A 33 19.26 23.70 -13.10
C TYR A 33 18.93 24.90 -12.20
N GLU A 34 17.66 25.21 -11.99
CA GLU A 34 17.22 26.29 -11.10
C GLU A 34 17.21 25.89 -9.62
N LEU A 35 17.30 24.58 -9.33
CA LEU A 35 17.30 24.04 -7.98
C LEU A 35 18.61 24.37 -7.27
N LYS A 36 18.53 25.10 -6.15
CA LYS A 36 19.70 25.54 -5.36
C LYS A 36 19.49 25.26 -3.89
N PHE A 37 19.73 24.01 -3.50
CA PHE A 37 19.64 23.58 -2.10
C PHE A 37 20.94 23.91 -1.37
N LYS A 38 20.84 24.62 -0.23
CA LYS A 38 22.00 24.93 0.62
C LYS A 38 22.43 23.70 1.45
N ASP A 39 21.43 22.98 1.95
CA ASP A 39 21.58 21.68 2.59
C ASP A 39 20.72 20.68 1.81
N THR A 40 21.35 19.64 1.28
CA THR A 40 20.67 18.64 0.44
C THR A 40 19.75 17.71 1.23
N ASN A 41 19.84 17.70 2.56
CA ASN A 41 18.97 16.88 3.43
C ASN A 41 17.91 17.71 4.16
N HIS A 42 17.79 19.01 3.88
CA HIS A 42 16.73 19.84 4.46
C HIS A 42 15.42 19.70 3.65
N PHE A 43 14.67 18.62 3.90
CA PHE A 43 13.52 18.22 3.06
C PHE A 43 12.41 19.25 2.98
N SER A 44 12.10 19.98 4.05
CA SER A 44 11.12 21.06 4.00
C SER A 44 11.47 22.10 2.93
N ASP A 45 12.75 22.49 2.86
CA ASP A 45 13.23 23.49 1.90
C ASP A 45 13.18 22.93 0.47
N ARG A 46 13.55 21.66 0.28
CA ARG A 46 13.44 20.99 -1.02
C ARG A 46 12.02 20.99 -1.56
N PHE A 47 11.06 20.54 -0.76
CA PHE A 47 9.65 20.45 -1.16
C PHE A 47 9.07 21.84 -1.46
N LEU A 48 9.30 22.84 -0.59
CA LEU A 48 8.77 24.19 -0.77
C LEU A 48 9.42 24.96 -1.92
N GLN A 49 10.73 24.81 -2.14
CA GLN A 49 11.39 25.40 -3.31
C GLN A 49 10.90 24.77 -4.62
N THR A 50 10.73 23.45 -4.64
CA THR A 50 10.18 22.72 -5.79
C THR A 50 8.78 23.24 -6.13
N ALA A 51 7.90 23.35 -5.14
CA ALA A 51 6.58 23.95 -5.31
C ALA A 51 6.65 25.38 -5.86
N SER A 52 7.59 26.19 -5.35
CA SER A 52 7.80 27.55 -5.87
C SER A 52 8.23 27.58 -7.33
N ILE A 53 9.07 26.66 -7.80
CA ILE A 53 9.52 26.59 -9.20
C ILE A 53 8.36 26.17 -10.09
N ILE A 54 7.60 25.15 -9.71
CA ILE A 54 6.40 24.73 -10.44
C ILE A 54 5.39 25.87 -10.53
N LYS A 55 5.16 26.60 -9.43
CA LYS A 55 4.24 27.75 -9.39
C LYS A 55 4.69 28.91 -10.28
N LYS A 56 6.00 29.19 -10.36
CA LYS A 56 6.55 30.19 -11.28
C LYS A 56 6.39 29.77 -12.75
N ASN A 57 6.43 28.47 -13.02
CA ASN A 57 6.30 27.88 -14.35
C ASN A 57 4.93 27.21 -14.57
N LEU A 58 3.88 27.69 -13.89
CA LEU A 58 2.59 26.98 -13.79
C LEU A 58 1.96 26.67 -15.15
N THR A 59 2.02 27.61 -16.09
CA THR A 59 1.48 27.42 -17.44
C THR A 59 2.23 26.34 -18.21
N VAL A 60 3.55 26.23 -18.02
CA VAL A 60 4.39 25.19 -18.62
C VAL A 60 4.00 23.82 -18.10
N PHE A 61 3.87 23.64 -16.78
CA PHE A 61 3.44 22.36 -16.22
C PHE A 61 2.01 21.99 -16.64
N LYS A 62 1.08 22.96 -16.66
CA LYS A 62 -0.29 22.71 -17.14
C LYS A 62 -0.37 22.37 -18.62
N SER A 63 0.53 22.89 -19.46
CA SER A 63 0.69 22.50 -20.86
C SER A 63 1.21 21.07 -21.04
N ALA A 64 2.03 20.60 -20.11
CA ALA A 64 2.69 19.31 -20.19
C ALA A 64 1.79 18.17 -19.69
N CYS A 65 1.00 18.41 -18.64
CA CYS A 65 0.07 17.41 -18.10
C CYS A 65 -1.19 17.24 -18.97
N ASP A 66 -1.78 16.05 -18.95
CA ASP A 66 -3.06 15.78 -19.61
C ASP A 66 -4.24 16.55 -19.00
N HIS A 67 -4.13 16.94 -17.73
CA HIS A 67 -5.12 17.76 -17.04
C HIS A 67 -4.49 18.73 -16.01
N VAL A 68 -5.13 19.89 -15.82
CA VAL A 68 -4.67 20.94 -14.87
C VAL A 68 -4.69 20.52 -13.42
N ASP A 69 -5.61 19.64 -13.08
CA ASP A 69 -5.78 19.19 -11.69
C ASP A 69 -4.56 18.38 -11.25
N ILE A 70 -3.85 17.73 -12.17
CA ILE A 70 -2.60 17.00 -11.87
C ILE A 70 -1.57 17.96 -11.26
N VAL A 71 -1.37 19.13 -11.88
CA VAL A 71 -0.42 20.13 -11.37
C VAL A 71 -0.87 20.69 -10.02
N THR A 72 -2.18 20.81 -9.80
CA THR A 72 -2.75 21.27 -8.53
C THR A 72 -2.50 20.25 -7.43
N ILE A 73 -2.76 18.96 -7.70
CA ILE A 73 -2.47 17.85 -6.78
C ILE A 73 -0.98 17.81 -6.42
N ILE A 74 -0.09 18.01 -7.40
CA ILE A 74 1.35 18.05 -7.13
C ILE A 74 1.71 19.21 -6.20
N LEU A 75 1.19 20.41 -6.45
CA LEU A 75 1.47 21.58 -5.61
C LEU A 75 0.94 21.42 -4.18
N ASP A 76 -0.30 20.95 -4.03
CA ASP A 76 -0.94 20.76 -2.73
C ASP A 76 -0.16 19.72 -1.90
N PHE A 77 0.30 18.66 -2.57
CA PHE A 77 1.15 17.67 -1.96
C PHE A 77 2.48 18.25 -1.48
N LEU A 78 3.22 18.93 -2.38
CA LEU A 78 4.52 19.50 -2.07
C LEU A 78 4.45 20.51 -0.93
N HIS A 79 3.42 21.35 -0.91
CA HIS A 79 3.22 22.31 0.16
C HIS A 79 2.91 21.63 1.49
N THR A 80 1.99 20.67 1.50
CA THR A 80 1.57 20.01 2.75
C THR A 80 2.73 19.26 3.40
N ILE A 81 3.48 18.48 2.61
CA ILE A 81 4.63 17.74 3.12
C ILE A 81 5.79 18.68 3.48
N GLY A 82 6.04 19.70 2.65
CA GLY A 82 7.06 20.70 2.96
C GLY A 82 6.82 21.40 4.30
N VAL A 83 5.55 21.70 4.63
CA VAL A 83 5.16 22.25 5.93
C VAL A 83 5.29 21.21 7.05
N LYS A 84 4.88 19.95 6.81
CA LYS A 84 5.02 18.86 7.80
C LYS A 84 6.49 18.70 8.25
N PHE A 85 7.42 18.71 7.29
CA PHE A 85 8.86 18.63 7.57
C PHE A 85 9.44 19.86 8.30
N MET A 86 8.72 20.97 8.42
CA MET A 86 9.17 22.08 9.29
C MET A 86 9.04 21.74 10.77
N PHE A 87 8.15 20.80 11.12
CA PHE A 87 7.78 20.50 12.50
C PHE A 87 8.25 19.11 12.95
N ASP A 88 8.31 18.14 12.05
CA ASP A 88 8.85 16.79 12.30
C ASP A 88 10.07 16.54 11.39
N ASP A 89 11.25 16.40 12.01
CA ASP A 89 12.53 16.16 11.30
C ASP A 89 12.76 14.66 11.01
N GLU A 90 11.90 13.79 11.54
CA GLU A 90 11.87 12.36 11.23
C GLU A 90 11.10 12.12 9.93
N TYR A 91 11.82 11.73 8.89
CA TYR A 91 11.22 11.31 7.63
C TYR A 91 10.57 9.95 7.80
N THR A 92 9.36 9.81 7.27
CA THR A 92 8.67 8.53 7.17
C THR A 92 8.83 7.99 5.76
N PHE A 93 8.82 6.67 5.58
CA PHE A 93 8.91 6.06 4.24
C PHE A 93 7.74 6.49 3.32
N ASP A 94 6.64 6.97 3.91
CA ASP A 94 5.45 7.52 3.26
C ASP A 94 5.76 8.63 2.24
N GLU A 95 6.72 9.53 2.54
CA GLU A 95 7.01 10.65 1.64
C GLU A 95 7.68 10.20 0.32
N ILE A 96 8.47 9.12 0.36
CA ILE A 96 9.11 8.55 -0.83
C ILE A 96 8.05 7.88 -1.70
N ILE A 97 7.13 7.13 -1.10
CA ILE A 97 6.04 6.45 -1.80
C ILE A 97 5.18 7.46 -2.56
N ILE A 98 5.00 8.66 -2.03
CA ILE A 98 4.21 9.66 -2.73
C ILE A 98 4.99 10.30 -3.89
N ILE A 99 6.31 10.42 -3.80
CA ILE A 99 7.14 10.75 -4.97
C ILE A 99 7.01 9.66 -6.05
N CYS A 100 7.00 8.39 -5.65
CA CYS A 100 6.76 7.26 -6.57
C CYS A 100 5.35 7.28 -7.19
N ILE A 101 4.36 7.74 -6.43
CA ILE A 101 3.00 7.94 -6.95
C ILE A 101 2.94 9.12 -7.89
N MET A 102 3.72 10.18 -7.65
CA MET A 102 3.82 11.29 -8.60
C MET A 102 4.41 10.86 -9.93
N ASP A 103 5.37 9.94 -9.93
CA ASP A 103 5.86 9.28 -11.15
C ASP A 103 4.73 8.47 -11.83
N PHE A 104 3.92 7.73 -11.07
CA PHE A 104 2.76 7.04 -11.63
C PHE A 104 1.69 8.01 -12.20
N VAL A 105 1.42 9.14 -11.53
CA VAL A 105 0.41 10.11 -11.94
C VAL A 105 0.86 10.93 -13.15
N CYS A 106 2.15 11.23 -13.26
CA CYS A 106 2.72 11.99 -14.36
C CYS A 106 3.17 11.05 -15.48
N GLU A 107 2.40 10.94 -16.56
CA GLU A 107 2.80 10.13 -17.74
C GLU A 107 4.10 10.63 -18.39
N GLU A 108 4.39 11.93 -18.27
CA GLU A 108 5.49 12.58 -18.96
C GLU A 108 6.82 12.40 -18.21
N PRO A 109 7.80 11.70 -18.82
CA PRO A 109 9.09 11.41 -18.18
C PRO A 109 9.84 12.65 -17.70
N GLU A 110 9.68 13.79 -18.37
CA GLU A 110 10.33 15.05 -18.02
C GLU A 110 9.82 15.62 -16.69
N ILE A 111 8.51 15.49 -16.41
CA ILE A 111 7.93 15.94 -15.13
C ILE A 111 8.44 15.06 -14.00
N SER A 112 8.39 13.75 -14.20
CA SER A 112 8.93 12.78 -13.23
C SER A 112 10.41 13.00 -12.97
N SER A 113 11.22 13.13 -14.02
CA SER A 113 12.66 13.38 -13.93
C SER A 113 12.96 14.68 -13.17
N PHE A 114 12.19 15.74 -13.42
CA PHE A 114 12.30 16.99 -12.67
C PHE A 114 12.00 16.80 -11.18
N LEU A 115 10.91 16.11 -10.83
CA LEU A 115 10.55 15.85 -9.44
C LEU A 115 11.59 14.98 -8.73
N LYS A 116 12.11 13.93 -9.39
CA LYS A 116 13.18 13.07 -8.88
C LYS A 116 14.46 13.87 -8.64
N ALA A 117 14.87 14.71 -9.58
CA ALA A 117 16.00 15.61 -9.41
C ALA A 117 15.81 16.60 -8.24
N ALA A 118 14.60 17.12 -8.08
CA ALA A 118 14.27 18.11 -7.06
C ALA A 118 14.18 17.54 -5.64
N LEU A 119 13.65 16.33 -5.48
CA LEU A 119 13.26 15.79 -4.18
C LEU A 119 14.16 14.64 -3.71
N ILE A 120 14.85 13.95 -4.61
CA ILE A 120 15.63 12.73 -4.29
C ILE A 120 17.12 12.96 -4.51
N ASN A 121 17.54 13.30 -5.74
CA ASN A 121 18.96 13.30 -6.13
C ASN A 121 19.84 14.10 -5.16
N ASN A 122 21.04 13.58 -4.88
CA ASN A 122 22.05 14.16 -3.97
C ASN A 122 21.61 14.29 -2.50
N SER A 123 20.60 13.53 -2.07
CA SER A 123 20.18 13.46 -0.66
C SER A 123 20.24 12.05 -0.11
N ARG A 124 20.03 11.89 1.21
CA ARG A 124 19.93 10.58 1.85
C ARG A 124 18.84 9.67 1.28
N LEU A 125 17.85 10.20 0.54
CA LEU A 125 16.81 9.40 -0.10
C LEU A 125 17.28 8.68 -1.37
N GLU A 126 18.44 9.04 -1.92
CA GLU A 126 18.96 8.43 -3.14
C GLU A 126 19.31 6.95 -2.96
N GLN A 127 19.67 6.52 -1.75
CA GLN A 127 19.86 5.10 -1.43
C GLN A 127 18.55 4.32 -1.52
N ALA A 128 17.45 4.98 -1.17
CA ALA A 128 16.13 4.40 -1.17
C ALA A 128 15.62 4.25 -2.63
N ASP A 129 15.87 5.21 -3.50
CA ASP A 129 15.38 5.31 -4.89
C ASP A 129 15.44 3.99 -5.71
N ASN A 130 16.57 3.27 -5.66
CA ASN A 130 16.73 1.97 -6.35
C ASN A 130 15.72 0.91 -5.89
N GLU A 131 15.33 0.96 -4.61
CA GLU A 131 14.36 0.05 -4.02
C GLU A 131 12.92 0.36 -4.49
N TYR A 132 12.62 1.63 -4.83
CA TYR A 132 11.28 2.05 -5.25
C TYR A 132 11.02 1.92 -6.75
N GLU A 133 12.05 2.00 -7.61
CA GLU A 133 11.85 1.74 -9.06
C GLU A 133 11.24 0.36 -9.32
N VAL A 134 11.62 -0.64 -8.51
CA VAL A 134 11.04 -1.99 -8.55
C VAL A 134 9.58 -1.99 -8.11
N LEU A 135 9.19 -1.17 -7.14
CA LEU A 135 7.80 -1.06 -6.68
C LEU A 135 6.90 -0.37 -7.71
N ILE A 136 7.39 0.71 -8.33
CA ILE A 136 6.66 1.47 -9.37
C ILE A 136 6.38 0.59 -10.58
N SER A 137 7.41 -0.12 -11.06
CA SER A 137 7.29 -1.04 -12.20
C SER A 137 6.31 -2.21 -11.94
N ASN A 138 6.02 -2.51 -10.67
CA ASN A 138 5.09 -3.56 -10.24
C ASN A 138 3.76 -3.02 -9.68
N CYS A 139 3.41 -1.75 -9.92
CA CYS A 139 2.11 -1.21 -9.53
C CYS A 139 0.98 -1.87 -10.34
N PHE A 140 0.00 -2.43 -9.66
CA PHE A 140 -1.18 -3.04 -10.28
C PHE A 140 -2.42 -2.19 -10.05
N TYR A 141 -3.06 -1.80 -11.15
CA TYR A 141 -4.27 -1.01 -11.09
C TYR A 141 -5.47 -1.73 -11.71
N GLU A 142 -6.55 -1.80 -10.94
CA GLU A 142 -7.83 -2.39 -11.35
C GLU A 142 -8.98 -1.38 -11.25
N MET A 143 -10.00 -1.57 -12.07
CA MET A 143 -11.25 -0.82 -11.98
C MET A 143 -12.41 -1.79 -11.82
N ILE A 144 -13.36 -1.49 -10.93
CA ILE A 144 -14.58 -2.24 -10.70
C ILE A 144 -15.77 -1.30 -10.93
N VAL A 145 -16.65 -1.66 -11.85
CA VAL A 145 -17.86 -0.90 -12.18
C VAL A 145 -19.08 -1.75 -11.83
N LEU A 146 -19.82 -1.32 -10.80
CA LEU A 146 -21.03 -1.99 -10.33
C LEU A 146 -22.27 -1.51 -11.10
N GLU A 147 -23.33 -2.29 -11.10
CA GLU A 147 -24.53 -2.04 -11.90
C GLU A 147 -25.26 -0.73 -11.57
N ASP A 148 -25.11 -0.27 -10.33
CA ASP A 148 -25.68 0.97 -9.81
C ASP A 148 -24.84 2.20 -10.15
N SER A 149 -23.67 2.06 -10.79
CA SER A 149 -22.77 3.17 -11.13
C SER A 149 -23.38 4.17 -12.11
N ASP A 150 -23.10 5.47 -11.94
CA ASP A 150 -23.25 6.45 -13.01
C ASP A 150 -22.16 6.25 -14.09
N LEU A 151 -22.50 5.48 -15.12
CA LEU A 151 -21.59 5.23 -16.25
C LEU A 151 -21.17 6.51 -16.99
N TYR A 152 -21.98 7.57 -16.98
CA TYR A 152 -21.57 8.83 -17.62
C TYR A 152 -20.52 9.55 -16.77
N ALA A 153 -20.61 9.48 -15.44
CA ALA A 153 -19.56 9.97 -14.56
C ALA A 153 -18.26 9.19 -14.78
N VAL A 154 -18.31 7.86 -14.78
CA VAL A 154 -17.15 6.97 -15.06
C VAL A 154 -16.47 7.37 -16.37
N ILE A 155 -17.27 7.47 -17.45
CA ILE A 155 -16.76 7.79 -18.79
C ILE A 155 -16.24 9.23 -18.85
N SER A 156 -16.88 10.18 -18.16
CA SER A 156 -16.41 11.57 -18.13
C SER A 156 -15.05 11.66 -17.43
N TYR A 157 -14.86 10.94 -16.33
CA TYR A 157 -13.57 10.83 -15.64
C TYR A 157 -12.49 10.27 -16.55
N LEU A 158 -12.74 9.09 -17.16
CA LEU A 158 -11.79 8.46 -18.07
C LEU A 158 -11.44 9.35 -19.27
N ARG A 159 -12.36 10.23 -19.71
CA ARG A 159 -12.11 11.15 -20.84
C ARG A 159 -11.19 12.30 -20.47
N ILE A 160 -11.17 12.70 -19.20
CA ILE A 160 -10.29 13.75 -18.69
C ILE A 160 -8.85 13.21 -18.62
N THR A 161 -8.70 11.93 -18.30
CA THR A 161 -7.40 11.29 -18.07
C THR A 161 -7.24 10.00 -18.90
N PRO A 162 -7.26 10.10 -20.25
CA PRO A 162 -7.36 8.93 -21.13
C PRO A 162 -6.12 8.03 -21.13
N SER A 163 -4.93 8.59 -20.88
CA SER A 163 -3.66 7.84 -20.75
C SER A 163 -3.69 6.80 -19.64
N PHE A 164 -4.45 7.04 -18.57
CA PHE A 164 -4.58 6.08 -17.47
C PHE A 164 -5.26 4.78 -17.89
N LEU A 165 -6.07 4.78 -18.96
CA LEU A 165 -6.62 3.53 -19.52
C LEU A 165 -5.52 2.56 -19.95
N LEU A 166 -4.34 3.06 -20.35
CA LEU A 166 -3.18 2.23 -20.70
C LEU A 166 -2.53 1.57 -19.46
N LYS A 167 -2.74 2.16 -18.28
CA LYS A 167 -2.18 1.69 -17.00
C LYS A 167 -3.10 0.71 -16.29
N ILE A 168 -4.36 0.60 -16.72
CA ILE A 168 -5.32 -0.33 -16.09
C ILE A 168 -5.03 -1.75 -16.55
N LYS A 169 -4.67 -2.61 -15.59
CA LYS A 169 -4.42 -4.03 -15.87
C LYS A 169 -5.71 -4.77 -16.18
N LYS A 170 -6.81 -4.41 -15.52
CA LYS A 170 -8.11 -5.07 -15.67
C LYS A 170 -9.27 -4.18 -15.27
N ILE A 171 -10.34 -4.21 -16.07
CA ILE A 171 -11.60 -3.53 -15.80
C ILE A 171 -12.69 -4.58 -15.58
N TYR A 172 -13.14 -4.71 -14.35
CA TYR A 172 -14.25 -5.57 -13.97
C TYR A 172 -15.56 -4.80 -14.10
N VAL A 173 -16.50 -5.34 -14.86
CA VAL A 173 -17.81 -4.71 -15.11
C VAL A 173 -18.91 -5.70 -14.78
N GLN A 174 -19.88 -5.29 -13.98
CA GLN A 174 -21.01 -6.15 -13.67
C GLN A 174 -21.80 -6.47 -14.95
N GLU A 175 -22.20 -7.73 -15.13
CA GLU A 175 -22.74 -8.23 -16.39
C GLU A 175 -23.92 -7.41 -16.91
N SER A 176 -24.81 -6.96 -16.02
CA SER A 176 -26.02 -6.19 -16.33
C SER A 176 -25.74 -4.87 -17.07
N ILE A 177 -24.56 -4.27 -16.89
CA ILE A 177 -24.19 -2.98 -17.49
C ILE A 177 -23.08 -3.06 -18.55
N LYS A 178 -22.49 -4.25 -18.77
CA LYS A 178 -21.35 -4.45 -19.69
C LYS A 178 -21.58 -3.85 -21.08
N GLN A 179 -22.72 -4.16 -21.69
CA GLN A 179 -23.01 -3.73 -23.06
C GLN A 179 -23.07 -2.20 -23.17
N LYS A 180 -23.72 -1.55 -22.22
CA LYS A 180 -23.83 -0.08 -22.16
C LYS A 180 -22.48 0.56 -21.91
N PHE A 181 -21.68 0.00 -20.99
CA PHE A 181 -20.33 0.48 -20.70
C PHE A 181 -19.42 0.41 -21.94
N VAL A 182 -19.35 -0.74 -22.61
CA VAL A 182 -18.56 -0.93 -23.84
C VAL A 182 -19.03 0.00 -24.96
N TRP A 183 -20.35 0.19 -25.10
CA TRP A 183 -20.90 1.12 -26.09
C TRP A 183 -20.45 2.56 -25.81
N LEU A 184 -20.47 3.01 -24.55
CA LEU A 184 -19.99 4.34 -24.18
C LEU A 184 -18.49 4.48 -24.46
N LEU A 185 -17.68 3.47 -24.12
CA LEU A 185 -16.26 3.49 -24.43
C LEU A 185 -16.01 3.64 -25.94
N LYS A 186 -16.66 2.83 -26.77
CA LYS A 186 -16.56 2.94 -28.25
C LYS A 186 -17.00 4.31 -28.76
N LYS A 187 -18.05 4.88 -28.19
CA LYS A 187 -18.59 6.18 -28.60
C LYS A 187 -17.65 7.34 -28.27
N TYR A 188 -17.02 7.33 -27.10
CA TYR A 188 -16.22 8.47 -26.62
C TYR A 188 -14.71 8.31 -26.79
N PHE A 189 -14.22 7.09 -26.99
CA PHE A 189 -12.80 6.75 -27.16
C PHE A 189 -12.55 6.04 -28.49
N GLN A 190 -13.26 6.45 -29.54
CA GLN A 190 -13.25 5.80 -30.85
C GLN A 190 -11.84 5.58 -31.42
N GLY A 191 -10.93 6.56 -31.25
CA GLY A 191 -9.52 6.42 -31.62
C GLY A 191 -8.78 5.39 -30.77
N PHE A 192 -8.94 5.42 -29.45
CA PHE A 192 -8.24 4.53 -28.51
C PHE A 192 -8.67 3.06 -28.66
N TYR A 193 -9.98 2.80 -28.75
CA TYR A 193 -10.57 1.46 -28.89
C TYR A 193 -10.24 0.78 -30.23
N THR A 194 -9.80 1.54 -31.23
CA THR A 194 -9.40 0.99 -32.53
C THR A 194 -7.98 0.38 -32.48
N TYR A 195 -7.15 0.79 -31.51
CA TYR A 195 -5.74 0.38 -31.41
C TYR A 195 -5.40 -0.39 -30.13
N THR A 196 -6.31 -0.45 -29.15
CA THR A 196 -6.08 -1.12 -27.87
C THR A 196 -7.29 -1.93 -27.45
N ASP A 197 -7.08 -3.24 -27.26
CA ASP A 197 -8.06 -4.10 -26.61
C ASP A 197 -8.01 -3.86 -25.10
N LEU A 198 -9.01 -3.16 -24.58
CA LEU A 198 -9.12 -2.93 -23.14
C LEU A 198 -9.37 -4.26 -22.41
N PRO A 199 -8.69 -4.52 -21.27
CA PRO A 199 -8.80 -5.77 -20.52
C PRO A 199 -10.09 -5.83 -19.69
N ILE A 200 -11.24 -5.87 -20.35
CA ILE A 200 -12.57 -5.87 -19.73
C ILE A 200 -12.99 -7.29 -19.39
N SER A 201 -13.28 -7.53 -18.11
CA SER A 201 -13.84 -8.79 -17.59
C SER A 201 -15.20 -8.56 -16.98
N THR A 202 -16.07 -9.55 -17.06
CA THR A 202 -17.40 -9.50 -16.45
C THR A 202 -17.45 -10.34 -15.19
N PHE A 203 -18.24 -9.88 -14.23
CA PHE A 203 -18.64 -10.65 -13.06
C PHE A 203 -20.15 -10.58 -12.89
N HIS A 204 -20.74 -11.64 -12.35
CA HIS A 204 -22.18 -11.71 -12.09
C HIS A 204 -22.49 -11.29 -10.66
N THR A 205 -21.70 -11.78 -9.71
CA THR A 205 -21.87 -11.52 -8.27
C THR A 205 -20.62 -10.88 -7.67
N LYS A 206 -20.81 -10.07 -6.61
CA LYS A 206 -19.69 -9.49 -5.85
C LYS A 206 -18.77 -10.57 -5.24
N LYS A 207 -19.26 -11.80 -5.04
CA LYS A 207 -18.48 -12.91 -4.51
C LYS A 207 -17.36 -13.37 -5.46
N GLU A 208 -17.59 -13.28 -6.77
CA GLU A 208 -16.55 -13.56 -7.77
C GLU A 208 -15.36 -12.61 -7.62
N LEU A 209 -15.61 -11.37 -7.17
CA LEU A 209 -14.56 -10.39 -6.88
C LEU A 209 -13.66 -10.82 -5.71
N TYR A 210 -14.18 -11.60 -4.76
CA TYR A 210 -13.45 -12.08 -3.58
C TYR A 210 -12.58 -13.31 -3.86
N SER A 211 -12.97 -14.11 -4.85
CA SER A 211 -12.24 -15.32 -5.25
C SER A 211 -11.06 -15.04 -6.16
N PHE A 212 -10.87 -13.80 -6.60
CA PHE A 212 -9.70 -13.47 -7.38
C PHE A 212 -8.47 -13.64 -6.50
N PRO A 213 -7.39 -14.24 -7.02
CA PRO A 213 -6.12 -14.20 -6.33
C PRO A 213 -5.86 -12.73 -6.02
N SER A 214 -5.86 -12.36 -4.75
CA SER A 214 -4.98 -11.31 -4.28
C SER A 214 -3.60 -11.81 -4.65
N TYR A 215 -3.17 -11.57 -5.89
CA TYR A 215 -1.94 -12.10 -6.48
C TYR A 215 -0.90 -12.10 -5.39
N LEU A 216 -0.61 -13.32 -4.90
CA LEU A 216 0.18 -13.63 -3.71
C LEU A 216 0.87 -12.38 -3.22
N GLN A 217 0.17 -11.64 -2.36
CA GLN A 217 0.51 -10.37 -1.73
C GLN A 217 1.97 -10.01 -2.02
N SER A 218 2.26 -9.56 -3.26
CA SER A 218 3.66 -9.42 -3.64
C SER A 218 4.14 -8.25 -2.82
N LEU A 219 5.05 -8.54 -1.90
CA LEU A 219 5.65 -7.56 -1.01
C LEU A 219 6.31 -6.43 -1.81
N TYR A 220 6.57 -6.70 -3.09
CA TYR A 220 7.16 -5.82 -4.09
C TYR A 220 6.12 -5.17 -5.03
N SER A 221 4.83 -5.14 -4.68
CA SER A 221 3.77 -4.51 -5.51
C SER A 221 2.78 -3.67 -4.71
N ILE A 222 2.36 -2.55 -5.31
CA ILE A 222 1.26 -1.72 -4.83
C ILE A 222 0.01 -2.06 -5.64
N ASN A 223 -1.03 -2.53 -4.96
CA ASN A 223 -2.32 -2.87 -5.57
C ASN A 223 -3.32 -1.75 -5.30
N MET A 224 -3.81 -1.14 -6.36
CA MET A 224 -4.77 -0.05 -6.31
C MET A 224 -6.04 -0.46 -7.04
N VAL A 225 -7.20 -0.03 -6.51
CA VAL A 225 -8.49 -0.28 -7.16
C VAL A 225 -9.37 0.97 -7.13
N SER A 226 -10.10 1.22 -8.22
CA SER A 226 -11.23 2.16 -8.22
C SER A 226 -12.54 1.41 -8.30
N ILE A 227 -13.43 1.69 -7.36
CA ILE A 227 -14.77 1.12 -7.25
C ILE A 227 -15.77 2.22 -7.61
N TRP A 228 -16.60 1.95 -8.61
CA TRP A 228 -17.71 2.82 -9.00
C TRP A 228 -19.02 2.20 -8.56
N SER A 229 -19.83 2.98 -7.84
CA SER A 229 -21.15 2.60 -7.28
C SER A 229 -21.80 3.81 -6.63
N GLU A 230 -23.09 4.00 -6.84
CA GLU A 230 -23.86 5.06 -6.16
C GLU A 230 -24.20 4.66 -4.71
N ASP A 231 -24.18 3.36 -4.38
CA ASP A 231 -24.23 2.86 -2.99
C ASP A 231 -22.85 2.90 -2.32
N ILE A 232 -22.54 4.07 -1.74
CA ILE A 232 -21.29 4.32 -1.00
C ILE A 232 -21.09 3.32 0.15
N THR A 233 -22.16 2.86 0.81
CA THR A 233 -22.05 1.93 1.93
C THR A 233 -21.60 0.57 1.43
N ALA A 234 -22.22 0.06 0.36
CA ALA A 234 -21.82 -1.19 -0.26
C ALA A 234 -20.41 -1.10 -0.88
N ALA A 235 -20.04 0.05 -1.43
CA ALA A 235 -18.69 0.29 -1.96
C ALA A 235 -17.62 0.24 -0.85
N LYS A 236 -17.88 0.85 0.32
CA LYS A 236 -16.98 0.76 1.49
C LYS A 236 -16.84 -0.67 2.00
N VAL A 237 -17.94 -1.41 2.10
CA VAL A 237 -17.90 -2.84 2.47
C VAL A 237 -17.09 -3.65 1.45
N LEU A 238 -17.28 -3.42 0.16
CA LEU A 238 -16.49 -4.06 -0.89
C LEU A 238 -15.00 -3.72 -0.77
N ALA A 239 -14.64 -2.45 -0.57
CA ALA A 239 -13.26 -2.00 -0.37
C ALA A 239 -12.59 -2.73 0.81
N THR A 240 -13.27 -2.78 1.96
CA THR A 240 -12.76 -3.47 3.16
C THR A 240 -12.61 -4.99 2.97
N THR A 241 -13.42 -5.58 2.08
CA THR A 241 -13.34 -7.02 1.77
C THR A 241 -12.18 -7.31 0.82
N LEU A 242 -11.96 -6.45 -0.19
CA LEU A 242 -10.89 -6.62 -1.18
C LEU A 242 -9.49 -6.37 -0.61
N ARG A 243 -9.38 -5.48 0.39
CA ARG A 243 -8.11 -5.14 1.09
C ARG A 243 -6.96 -4.84 0.14
N ARG A 244 -7.22 -3.98 -0.85
CA ARG A 244 -6.17 -3.41 -1.69
C ARG A 244 -5.39 -2.36 -0.90
N ASP A 245 -4.15 -2.09 -1.35
CA ASP A 245 -3.27 -1.11 -0.69
C ASP A 245 -3.87 0.30 -0.77
N ILE A 246 -4.52 0.63 -1.90
CA ILE A 246 -5.31 1.86 -2.06
C ILE A 246 -6.65 1.54 -2.72
N THR A 247 -7.73 2.09 -2.19
CA THR A 247 -9.05 2.02 -2.81
C THR A 247 -9.64 3.41 -3.01
N PHE A 248 -10.06 3.70 -4.23
CA PHE A 248 -10.83 4.89 -4.58
C PHE A 248 -12.30 4.51 -4.75
N ILE A 249 -13.22 5.29 -4.21
CA ILE A 249 -14.67 5.11 -4.41
C ILE A 249 -15.19 6.31 -5.21
N ASN A 250 -15.81 6.06 -6.36
CA ASN A 250 -16.27 7.07 -7.31
C ASN A 250 -15.22 8.12 -7.69
N ALA A 251 -13.96 7.72 -7.61
CA ALA A 251 -12.80 8.53 -7.94
C ALA A 251 -11.75 7.64 -8.60
N HIS A 252 -10.78 8.27 -9.24
CA HIS A 252 -9.74 7.58 -9.99
C HIS A 252 -8.43 8.36 -9.86
N PHE A 253 -7.45 7.80 -9.15
CA PHE A 253 -6.13 8.42 -8.91
C PHE A 253 -6.20 9.85 -8.31
N GLU A 254 -7.24 10.14 -7.54
CA GLU A 254 -7.32 11.38 -6.76
C GLU A 254 -6.62 11.18 -5.41
N PHE A 255 -5.32 11.49 -5.37
CA PHE A 255 -4.52 11.42 -4.14
C PHE A 255 -4.69 12.67 -3.28
N CYS A 256 -4.71 12.49 -1.96
CA CYS A 256 -4.62 13.58 -1.00
C CYS A 256 -3.32 13.53 -0.19
N PRO A 257 -2.82 14.66 0.34
CA PRO A 257 -1.51 14.71 0.99
C PRO A 257 -1.42 13.92 2.30
N ASN A 258 -2.55 13.59 2.92
CA ASN A 258 -2.61 12.85 4.17
C ASN A 258 -2.72 11.32 3.97
N ILE A 259 -2.60 10.81 2.75
CA ILE A 259 -2.54 9.37 2.50
C ILE A 259 -1.28 8.83 3.17
N THR A 260 -1.48 7.89 4.09
CA THR A 260 -0.41 7.17 4.76
C THR A 260 -0.24 5.80 4.11
N PHE A 261 1.00 5.41 3.87
CA PHE A 261 1.31 4.09 3.34
C PHE A 261 1.90 3.24 4.44
N SER A 262 1.16 2.22 4.89
CA SER A 262 1.78 1.16 5.69
C SER A 262 2.70 0.35 4.79
N TRP A 263 3.99 0.72 4.80
CA TRP A 263 5.05 0.09 4.01
C TRP A 263 5.00 -1.44 4.14
N LYS A 264 4.79 -2.12 3.00
CA LYS A 264 5.22 -3.51 2.84
C LYS A 264 6.73 -3.45 2.79
N CYS A 265 7.37 -3.78 3.91
CA CYS A 265 8.82 -3.86 3.94
C CYS A 265 9.29 -4.76 2.79
N LEU A 266 10.17 -4.24 1.91
CA LEU A 266 10.93 -5.06 0.97
C LEU A 266 11.73 -6.10 1.76
N THR A 267 12.24 -5.71 2.92
CA THR A 267 12.67 -6.62 3.99
C THR A 267 11.48 -7.00 4.85
N SER A 268 10.46 -7.58 4.25
CA SER A 268 9.49 -8.31 5.06
C SER A 268 10.29 -9.37 5.82
N THR A 269 9.79 -9.73 6.97
CA THR A 269 10.24 -10.90 7.72
C THR A 269 10.21 -12.21 6.90
N PHE A 270 9.74 -12.18 5.65
CA PHE A 270 9.76 -13.26 4.67
C PHE A 270 10.91 -13.25 3.66
N ASP A 271 11.66 -12.16 3.50
CA ASP A 271 12.92 -12.23 2.72
C ASP A 271 13.98 -13.12 3.44
N PHE A 272 13.62 -13.61 4.63
CA PHE A 272 14.28 -14.69 5.36
C PHE A 272 14.37 -16.02 4.63
N CYS A 273 13.53 -16.30 3.61
CA CYS A 273 13.73 -17.50 2.79
C CYS A 273 15.14 -17.56 2.19
N GLN A 274 15.73 -16.40 1.86
CA GLN A 274 17.13 -16.31 1.41
C GLN A 274 18.15 -16.49 2.55
N TYR A 275 17.80 -16.11 3.79
CA TYR A 275 18.63 -16.34 4.98
C TYR A 275 18.60 -17.81 5.46
N PHE A 276 17.50 -18.53 5.24
CA PHE A 276 17.42 -19.97 5.53
C PHE A 276 18.34 -20.80 4.64
N ASP A 277 18.63 -20.36 3.42
CA ASP A 277 19.63 -21.00 2.57
C ASP A 277 21.07 -20.83 3.13
N MET A 278 21.28 -19.85 4.05
CA MET A 278 22.53 -19.69 4.81
C MET A 278 22.56 -20.46 6.13
N LEU A 279 21.41 -20.89 6.65
CA LEU A 279 21.33 -21.90 7.72
C LEU A 279 21.62 -23.26 7.10
N LYS A 280 22.90 -23.52 6.80
CA LYS A 280 23.36 -24.89 6.59
C LYS A 280 22.84 -25.70 7.78
N ASP A 281 22.11 -26.78 7.50
CA ASP A 281 21.92 -27.87 8.45
C ASP A 281 23.34 -28.20 8.95
N LYS A 282 23.71 -27.68 10.13
CA LYS A 282 24.77 -28.33 10.87
C LYS A 282 24.15 -29.65 11.24
N ASP A 283 24.70 -30.74 10.71
CA ASP A 283 24.44 -32.10 11.17
C ASP A 283 24.82 -32.18 12.64
N GLU A 284 23.99 -31.60 13.51
CA GLU A 284 24.06 -31.77 14.94
C GLU A 284 23.22 -33.01 15.26
N ASN A 285 23.90 -33.98 15.86
CA ASN A 285 23.44 -35.34 16.10
C ASN A 285 21.95 -35.40 16.48
N LYS A 286 21.18 -36.24 15.77
CA LYS A 286 19.79 -36.54 16.13
C LYS A 286 19.72 -36.97 17.61
N ILE A 287 19.15 -36.11 18.44
CA ILE A 287 18.88 -36.41 19.85
C ILE A 287 17.52 -37.09 19.92
N ASP A 288 17.47 -38.25 20.58
CA ASP A 288 16.21 -38.93 20.90
C ASP A 288 15.61 -38.28 22.16
N PRO A 289 14.49 -37.54 22.04
CA PRO A 289 13.89 -36.86 23.19
C PRO A 289 13.42 -37.84 24.28
N ASN A 290 13.17 -39.12 23.95
CA ASN A 290 12.77 -40.12 24.94
C ASN A 290 13.88 -40.57 25.88
N LYS A 291 15.14 -40.19 25.59
CA LYS A 291 16.31 -40.53 26.43
C LYS A 291 16.65 -39.44 27.45
N TYR A 292 15.95 -38.31 27.44
CA TYR A 292 16.15 -37.22 28.39
C TYR A 292 15.05 -37.21 29.45
N THR A 293 15.43 -36.86 30.68
CA THR A 293 14.51 -36.77 31.83
C THR A 293 13.90 -35.37 32.02
N GLY A 294 14.30 -34.41 31.19
CA GLY A 294 13.77 -33.03 31.20
C GLY A 294 12.46 -32.88 30.42
N LEU A 295 11.96 -31.65 30.38
CA LEU A 295 10.77 -31.32 29.58
C LEU A 295 11.13 -31.25 28.10
N CYS A 296 10.19 -31.69 27.26
CA CYS A 296 10.28 -31.60 25.80
C CYS A 296 9.34 -30.52 25.29
N TYR A 297 9.90 -29.55 24.57
CA TYR A 297 9.18 -28.42 23.99
C TYR A 297 9.11 -28.56 22.48
N ASP A 298 7.89 -28.79 21.99
CA ASP A 298 7.56 -28.89 20.58
C ASP A 298 7.33 -27.50 19.95
N LEU A 299 7.14 -27.46 18.63
CA LEU A 299 6.73 -26.25 17.93
C LEU A 299 5.25 -25.98 18.21
N PHE A 300 4.80 -24.73 18.11
CA PHE A 300 3.38 -24.40 18.26
C PHE A 300 2.89 -23.59 17.06
N TYR A 301 2.01 -24.18 16.26
CA TYR A 301 1.31 -23.53 15.16
C TYR A 301 -0.01 -24.25 14.90
N ASP A 302 -0.93 -23.61 14.19
CA ASP A 302 -2.28 -24.13 13.93
C ASP A 302 -3.10 -24.46 15.20
N GLY A 303 -2.78 -23.77 16.31
CA GLY A 303 -3.45 -23.98 17.60
C GLY A 303 -3.06 -25.28 18.32
N LEU A 304 -2.03 -25.99 17.85
CA LEU A 304 -1.59 -27.27 18.40
C LEU A 304 -0.06 -27.31 18.59
N TRP A 305 0.40 -28.18 19.47
CA TRP A 305 1.81 -28.55 19.56
C TRP A 305 2.16 -29.52 18.43
N GLN A 306 3.27 -29.26 17.75
CA GLN A 306 3.68 -29.89 16.51
C GLN A 306 5.13 -30.38 16.66
N LYS A 307 5.37 -31.63 16.32
CA LYS A 307 6.74 -32.15 16.24
C LYS A 307 7.48 -31.51 15.07
N PRO A 308 8.80 -31.26 15.19
CA PRO A 308 9.58 -30.77 14.07
C PRO A 308 9.59 -31.79 12.93
N VAL A 309 9.52 -31.33 11.68
CA VAL A 309 9.44 -32.18 10.47
C VAL A 309 10.58 -33.20 10.39
N LYS A 310 11.79 -32.81 10.80
CA LYS A 310 12.96 -33.71 10.83
C LYS A 310 13.07 -34.56 12.10
N ASP A 311 12.14 -34.42 13.03
CA ASP A 311 12.14 -35.05 14.36
C ASP A 311 13.45 -34.78 15.13
N THR A 312 13.99 -33.56 14.97
CA THR A 312 15.26 -33.12 15.55
C THR A 312 15.03 -32.15 16.69
N TYR A 313 15.77 -32.34 17.78
CA TYR A 313 15.72 -31.51 18.98
C TYR A 313 17.14 -31.13 19.42
N TRP A 314 17.28 -30.00 20.11
CA TRP A 314 18.51 -29.55 20.74
C TRP A 314 18.32 -29.43 22.25
N ILE A 315 19.40 -29.64 23.01
CA ILE A 315 19.36 -29.63 24.48
C ILE A 315 19.78 -28.26 24.99
N HIS A 316 18.98 -27.69 25.88
CA HIS A 316 19.30 -26.45 26.57
C HIS A 316 18.80 -26.51 28.01
N ASN A 317 19.69 -26.24 28.97
CA ASN A 317 19.39 -26.25 30.42
C ASN A 317 18.65 -27.52 30.90
N GLY A 318 19.04 -28.70 30.37
CA GLY A 318 18.47 -29.99 30.76
C GLY A 318 17.11 -30.33 30.12
N ASN A 319 16.57 -29.46 29.27
CA ASN A 319 15.34 -29.68 28.50
C ASN A 319 15.65 -29.87 27.01
N THR A 320 14.73 -30.49 26.27
CA THR A 320 14.81 -30.64 24.81
C THR A 320 13.87 -29.66 24.12
N TYR A 321 14.37 -29.00 23.08
CA TYR A 321 13.61 -28.02 22.29
C TYR A 321 13.63 -28.44 20.82
N ALA A 322 12.49 -28.35 20.15
CA ALA A 322 12.39 -28.66 18.73
C ALA A 322 13.35 -27.80 17.91
N ASN A 323 14.07 -28.43 16.97
CA ASN A 323 14.91 -27.76 16.01
C ASN A 323 14.10 -27.51 14.73
N ALA A 324 13.52 -26.31 14.62
CA ALA A 324 12.69 -25.91 13.49
C ALA A 324 13.52 -25.78 12.21
N THR A 325 13.06 -26.43 11.14
CA THR A 325 13.66 -26.31 9.81
C THR A 325 12.93 -25.29 8.94
N LYS A 326 13.44 -25.07 7.72
CA LYS A 326 12.76 -24.26 6.70
C LYS A 326 11.33 -24.77 6.44
N GLU A 327 11.16 -26.09 6.39
CA GLU A 327 9.86 -26.73 6.19
C GLU A 327 8.90 -26.43 7.36
N ASP A 328 9.36 -26.54 8.61
CA ASP A 328 8.55 -26.20 9.78
C ASP A 328 8.06 -24.73 9.75
N VAL A 329 8.95 -23.82 9.35
CA VAL A 329 8.61 -22.39 9.23
C VAL A 329 7.59 -22.17 8.12
N MET A 330 7.73 -22.82 6.96
CA MET A 330 6.76 -22.73 5.87
C MET A 330 5.37 -23.23 6.29
N LEU A 331 5.29 -24.33 7.05
CA LEU A 331 4.02 -24.83 7.59
C LEU A 331 3.38 -23.83 8.57
N CYS A 332 4.18 -23.22 9.44
CA CYS A 332 3.71 -22.18 10.35
C CYS A 332 3.17 -20.95 9.60
N VAL A 333 3.83 -20.57 8.50
CA VAL A 333 3.41 -19.47 7.61
C VAL A 333 2.08 -19.78 6.95
N GLU A 334 1.91 -20.97 6.39
CA GLU A 334 0.67 -21.41 5.75
C GLU A 334 -0.49 -21.41 6.76
N SER A 335 -0.26 -21.94 7.97
CA SER A 335 -1.24 -21.89 9.06
C SER A 335 -1.61 -20.46 9.45
N SER A 336 -0.62 -19.55 9.56
CA SER A 336 -0.88 -18.13 9.84
C SER A 336 -1.70 -17.46 8.73
N ALA A 337 -1.40 -17.76 7.46
CA ALA A 337 -2.15 -17.24 6.32
C ALA A 337 -3.62 -17.68 6.34
N GLU A 338 -3.88 -18.95 6.67
CA GLU A 338 -5.25 -19.45 6.84
C GLU A 338 -5.95 -18.83 8.05
N ALA A 339 -5.28 -18.78 9.21
CA ALA A 339 -5.81 -18.15 10.41
C ALA A 339 -6.14 -16.66 10.19
N SER A 340 -5.33 -15.94 9.40
CA SER A 340 -5.55 -14.53 9.08
C SER A 340 -6.90 -14.31 8.39
N LYS A 341 -7.37 -15.23 7.55
CA LYS A 341 -8.68 -15.09 6.88
C LYS A 341 -9.82 -14.96 7.89
N SER A 342 -9.78 -15.70 8.99
CA SER A 342 -10.78 -15.65 10.06
C SER A 342 -10.47 -14.58 11.12
N TRP A 343 -9.22 -14.42 11.51
CA TRP A 343 -8.80 -13.43 12.52
C TRP A 343 -9.08 -12.00 12.07
N SER A 344 -8.83 -11.72 10.81
CA SER A 344 -8.91 -10.36 10.27
C SER A 344 -10.36 -9.86 10.08
N ILE A 345 -11.35 -10.76 9.95
CA ILE A 345 -12.77 -10.41 9.91
C ILE A 345 -13.39 -10.22 11.30
N LEU A 346 -12.70 -10.65 12.37
CA LEU A 346 -13.19 -10.46 13.73
C LEU A 346 -13.24 -8.95 14.08
N PRO A 347 -14.33 -8.48 14.69
CA PRO A 347 -14.40 -7.11 15.21
C PRO A 347 -13.27 -6.83 16.19
N PHE A 348 -12.79 -5.58 16.21
CA PHE A 348 -11.73 -5.14 17.12
C PHE A 348 -12.03 -5.49 18.59
N VAL A 349 -13.28 -5.31 19.03
CA VAL A 349 -13.73 -5.66 20.39
C VAL A 349 -13.52 -7.14 20.70
N SER A 350 -13.79 -8.02 19.73
CA SER A 350 -13.57 -9.46 19.88
C SER A 350 -12.09 -9.80 19.95
N ARG A 351 -11.26 -9.21 19.06
CA ARG A 351 -9.81 -9.40 19.08
C ARG A 351 -9.19 -8.91 20.40
N LYS A 352 -9.62 -7.75 20.87
CA LYS A 352 -9.22 -7.18 22.15
C LYS A 352 -9.53 -8.15 23.30
N LYS A 353 -10.75 -8.70 23.35
CA LYS A 353 -11.15 -9.68 24.37
C LYS A 353 -10.29 -10.94 24.35
N VAL A 354 -9.90 -11.43 23.17
CA VAL A 354 -8.98 -12.59 23.07
C VAL A 354 -7.62 -12.27 23.69
N LEU A 355 -7.07 -11.09 23.41
CA LEU A 355 -5.79 -10.65 23.98
C LEU A 355 -5.88 -10.35 25.49
N GLU A 356 -7.01 -9.82 25.97
CA GLU A 356 -7.28 -9.65 27.40
C GLU A 356 -7.36 -10.99 28.13
N ASN A 357 -7.98 -12.00 27.52
CA ASN A 357 -8.01 -13.37 28.05
C ASN A 357 -6.61 -13.99 28.08
N LEU A 358 -5.78 -13.74 27.06
CA LEU A 358 -4.38 -14.17 27.03
C LEU A 358 -3.60 -13.55 28.19
N ALA A 359 -3.69 -12.23 28.38
CA ALA A 359 -3.06 -11.53 29.49
C ALA A 359 -3.51 -12.09 30.85
N SER A 360 -4.83 -12.26 31.03
CA SER A 360 -5.39 -12.83 32.27
C SER A 360 -4.88 -14.25 32.54
N THR A 361 -4.79 -15.08 31.49
CA THR A 361 -4.25 -16.45 31.60
C THR A 361 -2.78 -16.44 31.99
N LEU A 362 -1.99 -15.51 31.43
CA LEU A 362 -0.58 -15.32 31.78
C LEU A 362 -0.43 -14.91 33.25
N GLU A 363 -1.24 -13.97 33.74
CA GLU A 363 -1.24 -13.57 35.17
C GLU A 363 -1.58 -14.73 36.09
N CYS A 364 -2.63 -15.49 35.79
CA CYS A 364 -3.03 -16.66 36.57
C CYS A 364 -1.93 -17.74 36.63
N ASN A 365 -1.06 -17.82 35.62
CA ASN A 365 0.09 -18.73 35.59
C ASN A 365 1.39 -18.09 36.12
N GLY A 366 1.31 -16.92 36.78
CA GLY A 366 2.45 -16.23 37.38
C GLY A 366 3.38 -15.53 36.39
N LYS A 367 2.98 -15.39 35.12
CA LYS A 367 3.74 -14.73 34.05
C LYS A 367 3.39 -13.25 33.96
N PHE A 368 3.54 -12.55 35.08
CA PHE A 368 3.06 -11.17 35.25
C PHE A 368 3.62 -10.18 34.23
N LEU A 369 4.94 -10.12 34.02
CA LEU A 369 5.44 -9.11 33.10
C LEU A 369 5.17 -9.43 31.61
N LEU A 370 4.87 -10.70 31.27
CA LEU A 370 4.34 -11.06 29.96
C LEU A 370 2.92 -10.50 29.77
N ALA A 371 2.08 -10.69 30.78
CA ALA A 371 0.71 -10.16 30.77
C ALA A 371 0.70 -8.63 30.68
N ASP A 372 1.56 -7.95 31.45
CA ASP A 372 1.72 -6.49 31.38
C ASP A 372 2.12 -6.03 29.98
N THR A 373 3.00 -6.76 29.29
CA THR A 373 3.35 -6.46 27.89
C THR A 373 2.12 -6.55 26.99
N VAL A 374 1.36 -7.66 27.06
CA VAL A 374 0.14 -7.83 26.24
C VAL A 374 -0.88 -6.73 26.52
N LEU A 375 -1.06 -6.34 27.78
CA LEU A 375 -1.96 -5.24 28.17
C LEU A 375 -1.46 -3.87 27.70
N LYS A 376 -0.14 -3.63 27.67
CA LYS A 376 0.44 -2.40 27.11
C LYS A 376 0.18 -2.33 25.61
N TRP A 377 0.35 -3.42 24.87
CA TRP A 377 0.04 -3.46 23.43
C TRP A 377 -1.42 -3.13 23.16
N LEU A 378 -2.34 -3.64 23.97
CA LEU A 378 -3.77 -3.32 23.88
C LEU A 378 -4.10 -1.84 24.12
N LYS A 379 -3.29 -1.14 24.93
CA LYS A 379 -3.46 0.30 25.18
C LYS A 379 -2.90 1.13 24.03
N SER A 380 -1.76 0.72 23.47
CA SER A 380 -1.12 1.37 22.32
C SER A 380 -1.87 1.13 21.01
N SER A 381 -2.62 0.03 20.90
CA SER A 381 -3.42 -0.32 19.71
C SER A 381 -4.80 0.34 19.66
N ASN A 382 -5.09 1.32 20.52
CA ASN A 382 -6.25 2.23 20.36
C ASN A 382 -6.04 3.15 19.16
N ILE A 383 -5.94 2.54 17.97
CA ILE A 383 -5.82 3.19 16.69
C ILE A 383 -7.24 3.28 16.16
N ASN A 384 -7.92 4.37 16.51
CA ASN A 384 -9.16 4.73 15.87
C ASN A 384 -8.91 4.83 14.36
N ASN A 385 -9.79 4.23 13.55
CA ASN A 385 -9.94 4.59 12.15
C ASN A 385 -10.02 6.12 12.09
N THR A 386 -8.94 6.75 11.64
CA THR A 386 -8.86 8.21 11.64
C THR A 386 -9.59 8.66 10.39
N LEU A 387 -10.86 8.99 10.55
CA LEU A 387 -11.62 9.70 9.54
C LEU A 387 -11.08 11.13 9.49
N LYS A 388 -10.31 11.45 8.46
CA LYS A 388 -9.86 12.83 8.22
C LYS A 388 -10.60 13.34 6.98
N CYS A 389 -11.50 14.30 7.20
CA CYS A 389 -12.05 15.12 6.13
C CYS A 389 -11.05 16.27 5.94
N GLN A 390 -10.33 16.29 4.82
CA GLN A 390 -9.27 17.27 4.60
C GLN A 390 -9.81 18.51 3.88
N ASP A 391 -10.80 18.33 3.03
CA ASP A 391 -11.61 19.35 2.35
C ASP A 391 -12.91 18.67 1.95
N GLU A 392 -14.05 19.37 1.90
CA GLU A 392 -15.42 18.84 1.65
C GLU A 392 -15.57 17.93 0.39
N ARG A 393 -14.50 17.76 -0.38
CA ARG A 393 -14.38 16.94 -1.59
C ARG A 393 -14.01 15.46 -1.33
N LEU A 394 -13.17 15.12 -0.34
CA LEU A 394 -12.65 13.76 -0.15
C LEU A 394 -12.76 13.29 1.30
N GLU A 395 -13.23 12.05 1.47
CA GLU A 395 -13.23 11.32 2.74
C GLU A 395 -12.07 10.32 2.74
N LEU A 396 -11.07 10.52 3.61
CA LEU A 396 -9.98 9.56 3.80
C LEU A 396 -10.29 8.65 4.98
N THR A 397 -10.25 7.34 4.73
CA THR A 397 -10.30 6.30 5.77
C THR A 397 -9.05 5.44 5.68
N ASN A 398 -8.23 5.48 6.72
CA ASN A 398 -7.05 4.63 6.84
C ASN A 398 -7.39 3.36 7.61
N PHE A 399 -7.05 2.21 7.04
CA PHE A 399 -7.14 0.91 7.70
C PHE A 399 -5.72 0.39 7.94
N ARG A 400 -5.40 0.02 9.19
CA ARG A 400 -4.21 -0.79 9.45
C ARG A 400 -4.58 -2.27 9.30
N GLY A 401 -3.84 -2.96 8.46
CA GLY A 401 -3.95 -4.41 8.28
C GLY A 401 -2.86 -5.13 9.06
N SER A 402 -3.15 -6.37 9.48
CA SER A 402 -2.18 -7.21 10.18
C SER A 402 -1.00 -7.58 9.28
N LYS A 403 0.23 -7.48 9.81
CA LYS A 403 1.44 -7.98 9.11
C LYS A 403 1.52 -9.51 8.96
N ASN A 404 0.52 -10.23 9.47
CA ASN A 404 0.38 -11.70 9.49
C ASN A 404 1.48 -12.43 10.28
N VAL A 405 2.74 -12.30 9.88
CA VAL A 405 3.91 -12.91 10.54
C VAL A 405 4.91 -11.83 10.90
N VAL A 406 5.13 -11.64 12.19
CA VAL A 406 6.16 -10.73 12.71
C VAL A 406 7.30 -11.57 13.29
N GLN A 407 8.52 -11.15 13.03
CA GLN A 407 9.72 -11.72 13.61
C GLN A 407 10.13 -10.87 14.81
N ALA A 408 10.27 -11.51 15.96
CA ALA A 408 10.89 -10.92 17.12
C ALA A 408 12.37 -11.37 17.17
N HIS A 409 13.31 -10.45 16.95
CA HIS A 409 14.73 -10.75 17.15
C HIS A 409 15.19 -10.43 18.57
N HIS A 410 15.42 -11.47 19.36
CA HIS A 410 16.41 -11.47 20.44
C HIS A 410 16.95 -12.90 20.59
N HIS A 411 18.19 -13.04 21.08
CA HIS A 411 19.06 -14.24 21.01
C HIS A 411 18.51 -15.64 21.42
N LEU A 412 17.22 -15.84 21.70
CA LEU A 412 16.67 -17.16 22.09
C LEU A 412 15.16 -17.41 21.83
N PHE A 413 14.42 -16.59 21.05
CA PHE A 413 12.98 -16.82 20.82
C PHE A 413 12.50 -16.47 19.40
N LEU A 414 11.46 -17.18 18.93
CA LEU A 414 10.66 -16.86 17.73
C LEU A 414 9.18 -16.92 18.12
N LEU A 415 8.45 -15.82 17.95
CA LEU A 415 7.03 -15.70 18.26
C LEU A 415 6.35 -15.08 17.04
N SER A 416 5.39 -15.80 16.43
CA SER A 416 4.57 -15.29 15.34
C SER A 416 3.33 -14.62 15.95
N LEU A 417 3.29 -13.29 15.93
CA LEU A 417 2.09 -12.52 16.25
C LEU A 417 1.74 -11.60 15.08
N CYS A 418 0.45 -11.47 14.81
CA CYS A 418 -0.09 -10.42 13.95
C CYS A 418 -0.02 -9.08 14.71
N GLU A 419 1.00 -8.25 14.42
CA GLU A 419 1.02 -6.86 14.91
C GLU A 419 0.41 -5.86 13.91
N ASP A 420 -0.26 -4.86 14.48
CA ASP A 420 -0.43 -3.51 13.94
C ASP A 420 0.73 -2.64 14.49
N SER A 421 1.38 -1.85 13.63
CA SER A 421 2.73 -1.31 13.86
C SER A 421 2.90 -0.30 15.00
N ASP A 422 3.99 -0.47 15.74
CA ASP A 422 4.97 0.52 16.25
C ASP A 422 5.39 0.23 17.71
N CYS A 423 6.72 0.20 17.90
CA CYS A 423 7.51 -0.08 19.10
C CYS A 423 7.71 -1.55 19.53
N ILE A 424 8.90 -2.05 19.16
CA ILE A 424 9.66 -3.14 19.77
C ILE A 424 9.80 -2.93 21.29
N ARG A 425 9.44 -3.93 22.10
CA ARG A 425 10.25 -4.53 23.20
C ARG A 425 9.39 -5.33 24.20
N VAL A 426 9.95 -6.48 24.58
CA VAL A 426 9.77 -7.36 25.76
C VAL A 426 8.77 -8.53 25.66
N LEU A 427 9.35 -9.73 25.57
CA LEU A 427 8.80 -11.01 26.03
C LEU A 427 9.18 -11.26 27.50
N LEU A 428 8.43 -12.11 28.20
CA LEU A 428 8.95 -12.91 29.31
C LEU A 428 8.83 -14.41 29.09
N PHE A 429 9.79 -15.08 29.72
CA PHE A 429 10.18 -16.49 29.78
C PHE A 429 9.14 -17.58 29.52
#